data_AF-A0A537EIF4-F1
#
_entry.id   AF-A0A537EIF4-F1
#
_cell.length_a   1.000
_cell.length_b   1.000
_cell.length_c   1.000
_cell.angle_alpha   90.00
_cell.angle_beta   90.00
_cell.angle_gamma   90.00
#
_symmetry.space_group_name_H-M   'P 1'
#
loop_
_entity.id
_entity.type
_entity.pdbx_description
1 polymer ?
#
loop_
_entity_poly.entity_id
_entity_poly.type
_entity_poly.pdbx_seq_one_letter_code
_entity_poly.pdbx_strand_id
1 'polypeptide(L)'
;MPLASYLLWAVFAVAWWSDGAGLGTSDLTLVISGLGTLGLAASAAGSYLVFILVNRANEHSSRTRALLLSALSALEARVGISGTQALLPLNSAEEGFNKLAEVERERSAVLWALLSLIPFVGWIFLAVAQLRLSRDLANHNRLEGLVFEDVDRTLRSIGMQGIPVRYAPVRPHDTLGIIVVICSVIELFSAFVLGAAGALILVYLTIGAFSIFWIDLSIRDPTGHFHYHSKLEADILRALPDGTSTSAGVA
;
A
#
# COMPACT_ATOMS: atom_id res chain seq x y z
N MET A 1 -11.58 -11.78 -8.35
CA MET A 1 -10.43 -12.69 -8.10
C MET A 1 -10.33 -13.10 -6.63
N PRO A 2 -10.26 -12.21 -5.63
CA PRO A 2 -10.23 -12.63 -4.23
C PRO A 2 -11.51 -13.36 -3.82
N LEU A 3 -12.70 -12.74 -3.92
CA LEU A 3 -13.98 -13.37 -3.54
C LEU A 3 -14.27 -14.68 -4.27
N ALA A 4 -13.83 -14.80 -5.53
CA ALA A 4 -13.88 -16.08 -6.25
C ALA A 4 -12.99 -17.13 -5.55
N SER A 5 -11.74 -16.78 -5.22
CA SER A 5 -10.87 -17.63 -4.42
C SER A 5 -11.50 -18.01 -3.09
N TYR A 6 -12.17 -17.05 -2.43
CA TYR A 6 -12.85 -17.34 -1.18
C TYR A 6 -13.98 -18.35 -1.40
N LEU A 7 -14.96 -18.02 -2.23
CA LEU A 7 -16.09 -18.92 -2.49
C LEU A 7 -15.62 -20.33 -2.91
N LEU A 8 -14.58 -20.43 -3.73
CA LEU A 8 -14.04 -21.72 -4.18
C LEU A 8 -13.43 -22.54 -3.04
N TRP A 9 -12.62 -21.95 -2.16
CA TRP A 9 -12.04 -22.67 -1.02
C TRP A 9 -13.07 -23.03 0.06
N ALA A 10 -14.09 -22.17 0.27
CA ALA A 10 -15.19 -22.47 1.18
C ALA A 10 -16.02 -23.66 0.69
N VAL A 11 -16.41 -23.66 -0.59
CA VAL A 11 -17.16 -24.77 -1.19
C VAL A 11 -16.29 -26.03 -1.28
N PHE A 12 -15.00 -25.90 -1.59
CA PHE A 12 -14.04 -27.00 -1.56
C PHE A 12 -13.98 -27.67 -0.18
N ALA A 13 -13.86 -26.89 0.90
CA ALA A 13 -13.79 -27.41 2.26
C ALA A 13 -15.07 -28.18 2.66
N VAL A 14 -16.23 -27.64 2.29
CA VAL A 14 -17.53 -28.32 2.51
C VAL A 14 -17.62 -29.62 1.72
N ALA A 15 -17.28 -29.58 0.43
CA ALA A 15 -17.34 -30.75 -0.44
C ALA A 15 -16.36 -31.84 0.01
N TRP A 16 -15.13 -31.47 0.38
CA TRP A 16 -14.11 -32.38 0.91
C TRP A 16 -14.58 -33.05 2.21
N TRP A 17 -15.14 -32.27 3.14
CA TRP A 17 -15.67 -32.82 4.39
C TRP A 17 -16.85 -33.77 4.16
N SER A 18 -17.77 -33.44 3.25
CA SER A 18 -18.89 -34.31 2.91
C SER A 18 -18.46 -35.64 2.28
N ASP A 19 -17.40 -35.63 1.45
CA ASP A 19 -16.83 -36.84 0.87
C ASP A 19 -16.24 -37.75 1.96
N GLY A 20 -15.41 -37.17 2.84
CA GLY A 20 -14.79 -37.88 3.96
C GLY A 20 -15.79 -38.41 4.99
N ALA A 21 -16.95 -37.77 5.13
CA ALA A 21 -18.05 -38.23 5.98
C ALA A 21 -18.88 -39.38 5.35
N GLY A 22 -18.53 -39.82 4.14
CA GLY A 22 -19.25 -40.88 3.42
C GLY A 22 -20.59 -40.43 2.82
N LEU A 23 -20.80 -39.12 2.68
CA LEU A 23 -22.00 -38.54 2.06
C LEU A 23 -21.84 -38.36 0.53
N GLY A 24 -20.66 -38.70 -0.03
CA GLY A 24 -20.29 -38.45 -1.42
C GLY A 24 -20.60 -39.60 -2.39
N THR A 25 -20.94 -39.24 -3.64
CA THR A 25 -20.96 -40.14 -4.81
C THR A 25 -19.63 -40.05 -5.57
N SER A 26 -19.38 -40.96 -6.52
CA SER A 26 -18.18 -40.94 -7.38
C SER A 26 -17.96 -39.62 -8.15
N ASP A 27 -19.01 -38.84 -8.35
CA ASP A 27 -18.95 -37.54 -9.04
C ASP A 27 -18.36 -36.42 -8.14
N LEU A 28 -18.35 -36.61 -6.82
CA LEU A 28 -17.90 -35.61 -5.86
C LEU A 28 -16.38 -35.37 -5.96
N THR A 29 -15.59 -36.40 -6.27
CA THR A 29 -14.13 -36.27 -6.44
C THR A 29 -13.78 -35.34 -7.60
N LEU A 30 -14.51 -35.41 -8.72
CA LEU A 30 -14.29 -34.54 -9.87
C LEU A 30 -14.63 -33.08 -9.52
N VAL A 31 -15.73 -32.85 -8.81
CA VAL A 31 -16.14 -31.53 -8.33
C VAL A 31 -15.09 -30.94 -7.37
N ILE A 32 -14.61 -31.71 -6.40
CA ILE A 32 -13.56 -31.30 -5.45
C ILE A 32 -12.29 -30.89 -6.20
N SER A 33 -11.85 -31.71 -7.16
CA SER A 33 -10.65 -31.39 -7.96
C SER A 33 -10.81 -30.10 -8.77
N GLY A 34 -11.97 -29.90 -9.39
CA GLY A 34 -12.31 -28.69 -10.13
C GLY A 34 -12.30 -27.44 -9.23
N LEU A 35 -12.91 -27.52 -8.05
CA LEU A 35 -12.93 -26.42 -7.08
C LEU A 35 -11.52 -26.09 -6.57
N GLY A 36 -10.69 -27.10 -6.31
CA GLY A 36 -9.31 -26.91 -5.87
C GLY A 36 -8.44 -26.20 -6.92
N THR A 37 -8.53 -26.63 -8.18
CA THR A 37 -7.79 -25.99 -9.29
C THR A 37 -8.21 -24.55 -9.51
N LEU A 38 -9.52 -24.27 -9.52
CA LEU A 38 -10.04 -22.92 -9.65
C LEU A 38 -9.65 -22.05 -8.43
N GLY A 39 -9.71 -22.62 -7.22
CA GLY A 39 -9.31 -21.95 -5.98
C GLY A 39 -7.85 -21.50 -6.01
N LEU A 40 -6.95 -22.39 -6.46
CA LEU A 40 -5.53 -22.07 -6.65
C LEU A 40 -5.33 -20.96 -7.70
N ALA A 41 -6.00 -21.04 -8.84
CA ALA A 41 -5.91 -20.01 -9.88
C ALA A 41 -6.37 -18.64 -9.35
N ALA A 42 -7.47 -18.61 -8.59
CA ALA A 42 -8.00 -17.39 -8.01
C ALA A 42 -7.09 -16.84 -6.88
N SER A 43 -6.48 -17.71 -6.06
CA SER A 43 -5.47 -17.33 -5.06
C SER A 43 -4.21 -16.76 -5.72
N ALA A 44 -3.74 -17.36 -6.83
CA ALA A 44 -2.62 -16.84 -7.61
C ALA A 44 -2.91 -15.45 -8.18
N ALA A 45 -4.11 -15.22 -8.70
CA ALA A 45 -4.53 -13.90 -9.15
C ALA A 45 -4.56 -12.87 -7.99
N GLY A 46 -5.05 -13.26 -6.80
CA GLY A 46 -5.04 -12.40 -5.61
C GLY A 46 -3.62 -12.07 -5.13
N SER A 47 -2.74 -13.07 -5.07
CA SER A 47 -1.32 -12.93 -4.74
C SER A 47 -0.60 -11.99 -5.70
N TYR A 48 -0.87 -12.11 -7.01
CA TYR A 48 -0.30 -11.22 -8.02
C TYR A 48 -0.77 -9.76 -7.85
N LEU A 49 -2.01 -9.53 -7.44
CA LEU A 49 -2.48 -8.18 -7.11
C LEU A 49 -1.71 -7.60 -5.92
N VAL A 50 -1.46 -8.39 -4.87
CA VAL A 50 -0.61 -7.96 -3.74
C VAL A 50 0.78 -7.60 -4.22
N PHE A 51 1.39 -8.43 -5.06
CA PHE A 51 2.70 -8.15 -5.64
C PHE A 51 2.71 -6.78 -6.34
N ILE A 52 1.77 -6.54 -7.27
CA ILE A 52 1.71 -5.28 -8.02
C ILE A 52 1.55 -4.09 -7.08
N LEU A 53 0.63 -4.17 -6.11
CA LEU A 53 0.31 -3.05 -5.23
C LEU A 53 1.48 -2.70 -4.30
N VAL A 54 2.13 -3.70 -3.71
CA VAL A 54 3.31 -3.49 -2.86
C VAL A 54 4.49 -2.99 -3.69
N ASN A 55 4.74 -3.59 -4.86
CA ASN A 55 5.83 -3.18 -5.74
C ASN A 55 5.67 -1.72 -6.20
N ARG A 56 4.45 -1.33 -6.60
CA ARG A 56 4.14 0.05 -6.98
C ARG A 56 4.38 1.05 -5.86
N ALA A 57 4.01 0.69 -4.63
CA ALA A 57 4.25 1.55 -3.46
C ALA A 57 5.77 1.73 -3.20
N ASN A 58 6.54 0.64 -3.29
CA ASN A 58 8.00 0.68 -3.14
C ASN A 58 8.66 1.54 -4.22
N GLU A 59 8.28 1.36 -5.49
CA GLU A 59 8.81 2.14 -6.62
C GLU A 59 8.53 3.64 -6.46
N HIS A 60 7.30 4.00 -6.07
CA HIS A 60 6.94 5.40 -5.80
C HIS A 60 7.76 6.00 -4.66
N SER A 61 7.84 5.32 -3.51
CA SER A 61 8.66 5.76 -2.38
C SER A 61 10.13 5.93 -2.76
N SER A 62 10.71 4.97 -3.49
CA SER A 62 12.08 5.07 -3.97
C SER A 62 12.31 6.30 -4.84
N ARG A 63 11.39 6.59 -5.77
CA ARG A 63 11.48 7.76 -6.64
C ARG A 63 11.34 9.06 -5.86
N THR A 64 10.35 9.15 -4.97
CA THR A 64 10.18 10.32 -4.08
C THR A 64 11.45 10.57 -3.26
N ARG A 65 12.02 9.53 -2.65
CA ARG A 65 13.23 9.67 -1.83
C ARG A 65 14.41 10.19 -2.65
N ALA A 66 14.60 9.67 -3.87
CA ALA A 66 15.66 10.15 -4.75
C ALA A 66 15.47 11.63 -5.16
N LEU A 67 14.22 12.03 -5.46
CA LEU A 67 13.86 13.42 -5.77
C LEU A 67 14.15 14.35 -4.58
N LEU A 68 13.67 13.99 -3.39
CA LEU A 68 13.85 14.77 -2.18
C LEU A 68 15.32 14.89 -1.79
N LEU A 69 16.07 13.79 -1.86
CA LEU A 69 17.50 13.80 -1.61
C LEU A 69 18.22 14.79 -2.54
N SER A 70 17.91 14.75 -3.84
CA SER A 70 18.50 15.66 -4.83
C SER A 70 18.12 17.12 -4.57
N ALA A 71 16.85 17.36 -4.23
CA ALA A 71 16.36 18.71 -3.90
C ALA A 71 17.03 19.28 -2.64
N LEU A 72 17.17 18.47 -1.58
CA LEU A 72 17.83 18.88 -0.34
C LEU A 72 19.31 19.18 -0.56
N SER A 73 20.04 18.32 -1.28
CA SER A 73 21.44 18.58 -1.63
C SER A 73 21.62 19.86 -2.47
N ALA A 74 20.69 20.13 -3.40
CA ALA A 74 20.72 21.38 -4.19
C ALA A 74 20.41 22.62 -3.34
N LEU A 75 19.54 22.50 -2.32
CA LEU A 75 19.25 23.57 -1.38
C LEU A 75 20.42 23.83 -0.43
N GLU A 76 21.02 22.78 0.13
CA GLU A 76 22.18 22.87 1.01
C GLU A 76 23.32 23.66 0.34
N ALA A 77 23.62 23.35 -0.94
CA ALA A 77 24.62 24.05 -1.73
C ALA A 77 24.32 25.55 -1.93
N ARG A 78 23.05 25.95 -1.94
CA ARG A 78 22.61 27.34 -2.13
C ARG A 78 22.47 28.11 -0.80
N VAL A 79 22.04 27.44 0.26
CA VAL A 79 21.87 28.05 1.59
C VAL A 79 23.20 28.53 2.17
N GLY A 80 24.31 27.83 1.87
CA GLY A 80 25.65 28.30 2.20
C GLY A 80 25.99 29.71 1.68
N ILE A 81 25.22 30.23 0.71
CA ILE A 81 25.40 31.54 0.07
C ILE A 81 24.40 32.58 0.64
N SER A 82 23.19 32.16 1.05
CA SER A 82 22.05 33.05 1.32
C SER A 82 21.81 33.38 2.81
N GLY A 83 22.56 32.80 3.74
CA GLY A 83 22.57 33.19 5.16
C GLY A 83 21.66 32.36 6.10
N THR A 84 21.74 32.67 7.40
CA THR A 84 21.28 31.83 8.52
C THR A 84 19.77 31.54 8.57
N GLN A 85 18.93 32.36 7.92
CA GLN A 85 17.47 32.23 7.99
C GLN A 85 16.93 30.99 7.27
N ALA A 86 17.67 30.46 6.29
CA ALA A 86 17.30 29.26 5.54
C ALA A 86 17.73 27.95 6.22
N LEU A 87 18.59 28.01 7.25
CA LEU A 87 19.12 26.83 7.93
C LEU A 87 18.05 26.09 8.74
N LEU A 88 17.14 26.81 9.40
CA LEU A 88 16.09 26.19 10.21
C LEU A 88 15.14 25.34 9.36
N PRO A 89 14.50 25.87 8.29
CA PRO A 89 13.63 25.05 7.46
C PRO A 89 14.40 23.97 6.69
N LEU A 90 15.67 24.19 6.31
CA LEU A 90 16.48 23.16 5.67
C LEU A 90 16.75 21.97 6.61
N ASN A 91 17.22 22.24 7.84
CA ASN A 91 17.45 21.20 8.84
C ASN A 91 16.16 20.45 9.19
N SER A 92 15.03 21.15 9.27
CA SER A 92 13.71 20.54 9.47
C SER A 92 13.32 19.60 8.31
N ALA A 93 13.57 20.04 7.07
CA ALA A 93 13.31 19.22 5.88
C ALA A 93 14.19 17.95 5.86
N GLU A 94 15.47 18.06 6.24
CA GLU A 94 16.39 16.92 6.34
C GLU A 94 15.99 15.93 7.44
N GLU A 95 15.61 16.43 8.62
CA GLU A 95 15.08 15.58 9.69
C GLU A 95 13.80 14.86 9.25
N GLY A 96 12.88 15.60 8.61
CA GLY A 96 11.66 15.04 8.03
C GLY A 96 11.95 13.96 6.98
N PHE A 97 12.93 14.20 6.10
CA PHE A 97 13.37 13.23 5.09
C PHE A 97 13.98 11.98 5.73
N ASN A 98 14.84 12.12 6.74
CA ASN A 98 15.41 10.98 7.44
C ASN A 98 14.33 10.11 8.09
N LYS A 99 13.33 10.75 8.71
CA LYS A 99 12.16 10.06 9.27
C LYS A 99 11.32 9.37 8.21
N LEU A 100 11.12 10.00 7.06
CA LEU A 100 10.43 9.43 5.90
C LEU A 100 11.15 8.16 5.43
N ALA A 101 12.47 8.25 5.23
CA ALA A 101 13.32 7.16 4.76
C ALA A 101 13.40 5.99 5.74
N GLU A 102 13.36 6.24 7.05
CA GLU A 102 13.32 5.21 8.07
C GLU A 102 12.01 4.41 8.04
N VAL A 103 10.87 5.13 7.94
CA VAL A 103 9.53 4.51 7.91
C VAL A 103 9.31 3.71 6.63
N GLU A 104 9.80 4.22 5.49
CA GLU A 104 9.58 3.67 4.14
C GLU A 104 10.54 2.56 3.72
N ARG A 105 11.22 1.92 4.69
CA ARG A 105 12.13 0.83 4.38
C ARG A 105 11.48 -0.21 3.45
N GLU A 106 12.14 -0.45 2.32
CA GLU A 106 11.67 -1.32 1.24
C GLU A 106 11.23 -2.69 1.76
N ARG A 107 10.07 -3.13 1.27
CA ARG A 107 9.46 -4.40 1.66
C ARG A 107 9.48 -5.36 0.50
N SER A 108 9.73 -6.64 0.76
CA SER A 108 9.71 -7.66 -0.30
C SER A 108 8.28 -7.90 -0.80
N ALA A 109 7.96 -7.34 -1.97
CA ALA A 109 6.67 -7.56 -2.63
C ALA A 109 6.43 -9.06 -2.93
N VAL A 110 7.50 -9.77 -3.28
CA VAL A 110 7.49 -11.22 -3.53
C VAL A 110 7.10 -11.99 -2.27
N LEU A 111 7.68 -11.65 -1.11
CA LEU A 111 7.35 -12.32 0.15
C LEU A 111 5.85 -12.17 0.47
N TRP A 112 5.32 -10.95 0.38
CA TRP A 112 3.90 -10.70 0.65
C TRP A 112 2.99 -11.44 -0.32
N ALA A 113 3.36 -11.48 -1.61
CA ALA A 113 2.64 -12.26 -2.60
C ALA A 113 2.63 -13.75 -2.28
N LEU A 114 3.79 -14.33 -1.94
CA LEU A 114 3.90 -15.75 -1.56
C LEU A 114 3.10 -16.08 -0.31
N LEU A 115 3.13 -15.21 0.71
CA LEU A 115 2.30 -15.36 1.91
C LEU A 115 0.81 -15.37 1.55
N SER A 116 0.37 -14.47 0.67
CA SER A 116 -1.02 -14.39 0.23
C SER A 116 -1.47 -15.53 -0.69
N LEU A 117 -0.53 -16.31 -1.24
CA LEU A 117 -0.84 -17.45 -2.12
C LEU A 117 -1.30 -18.70 -1.34
N ILE A 118 -0.92 -18.80 -0.07
CA ILE A 118 -1.16 -20.00 0.74
C ILE A 118 -2.68 -20.24 0.88
N PRO A 119 -3.22 -21.41 0.48
CA PRO A 119 -4.63 -21.74 0.67
C PRO A 119 -5.03 -21.63 2.13
N PHE A 120 -6.25 -21.16 2.37
CA PHE A 120 -6.67 -20.75 3.71
C PHE A 120 -5.69 -19.68 4.21
N VAL A 121 -4.69 -19.91 5.06
CA VAL A 121 -3.87 -18.87 5.71
C VAL A 121 -3.54 -17.57 4.90
N GLY A 122 -3.25 -17.65 3.60
CA GLY A 122 -2.94 -16.51 2.73
C GLY A 122 -3.98 -15.41 2.66
N TRP A 123 -5.26 -15.66 2.96
CA TRP A 123 -6.25 -14.57 3.01
C TRP A 123 -6.06 -13.63 4.19
N ILE A 124 -5.60 -14.13 5.33
CA ILE A 124 -5.28 -13.28 6.49
C ILE A 124 -4.12 -12.37 6.08
N PHE A 125 -3.11 -12.93 5.41
CA PHE A 125 -1.99 -12.14 4.88
C PHE A 125 -2.41 -11.15 3.81
N LEU A 126 -3.37 -11.49 2.94
CA LEU A 126 -3.97 -10.57 1.98
C LEU A 126 -4.62 -9.38 2.69
N ALA A 127 -5.53 -9.62 3.65
CA ALA A 127 -6.21 -8.57 4.40
C ALA A 127 -5.22 -7.69 5.18
N VAL A 128 -4.21 -8.30 5.81
CA VAL A 128 -3.14 -7.60 6.52
C VAL A 128 -2.30 -6.75 5.56
N ALA A 129 -1.92 -7.29 4.39
CA ALA A 129 -1.16 -6.55 3.38
C ALA A 129 -1.90 -5.30 2.91
N GLN A 130 -3.22 -5.41 2.70
CA GLN A 130 -4.06 -4.29 2.27
C GLN A 130 -4.22 -3.23 3.37
N LEU A 131 -4.54 -3.65 4.59
CA LEU A 131 -4.65 -2.73 5.74
C LEU A 131 -3.35 -1.96 5.92
N ARG A 132 -2.23 -2.68 5.86
CA ARG A 132 -0.90 -2.09 5.95
C ARG A 132 -0.66 -1.09 4.83
N LEU A 133 -0.97 -1.43 3.57
CA LEU A 133 -0.77 -0.53 2.43
C LEU A 133 -1.50 0.81 2.63
N SER A 134 -2.72 0.76 3.17
CA SER A 134 -3.49 1.98 3.47
C SER A 134 -2.85 2.84 4.57
N ARG A 135 -2.32 2.20 5.63
CA ARG A 135 -1.63 2.88 6.72
C ARG A 135 -0.31 3.49 6.26
N ASP A 136 0.47 2.72 5.51
CA ASP A 136 1.78 3.12 5.01
C ASP A 136 1.61 4.31 4.05
N LEU A 137 0.60 4.30 3.16
CA LEU A 137 0.28 5.43 2.28
C LEU A 137 -0.14 6.69 3.04
N ALA A 138 -1.01 6.55 4.04
CA ALA A 138 -1.45 7.69 4.85
C ALA A 138 -0.29 8.33 5.63
N ASN A 139 0.60 7.50 6.17
CA ASN A 139 1.80 7.96 6.88
C ASN A 139 2.81 8.61 5.93
N HIS A 140 3.09 8.00 4.78
CA HIS A 140 3.93 8.54 3.71
C HIS A 140 3.44 9.94 3.30
N ASN A 141 2.19 10.05 2.87
CA ASN A 141 1.61 11.31 2.40
C ASN A 141 1.64 12.42 3.47
N ARG A 142 1.50 12.07 4.75
CA ARG A 142 1.61 13.03 5.86
C ARG A 142 3.04 13.51 6.06
N LEU A 143 4.01 12.59 6.14
CA LEU A 143 5.41 12.93 6.39
C LEU A 143 6.01 13.68 5.20
N GLU A 144 5.73 13.21 3.99
CA GLU A 144 6.19 13.82 2.75
C GLU A 144 5.63 15.24 2.57
N GLY A 145 4.36 15.46 2.92
CA GLY A 145 3.78 16.80 2.92
C GLY A 145 4.51 17.80 3.83
N LEU A 146 4.99 17.35 4.99
CA LEU A 146 5.80 18.17 5.90
C LEU A 146 7.16 18.50 5.27
N VAL A 147 7.83 17.51 4.66
CA VAL A 147 9.11 17.73 3.97
C VAL A 147 8.96 18.73 2.84
N PHE A 148 7.93 18.61 2.00
CA PHE A 148 7.70 19.57 0.92
C PHE A 148 7.41 20.97 1.41
N GLU A 149 6.67 21.10 2.53
CA GLU A 149 6.40 22.41 3.13
C GLU A 149 7.70 23.08 3.61
N ASP A 150 8.61 22.32 4.21
CA ASP A 150 9.92 22.83 4.64
C ASP A 150 10.86 23.13 3.46
N VAL A 151 10.80 22.33 2.39
CA VAL A 151 11.50 22.62 1.12
C VAL A 151 11.00 23.93 0.50
N ASP A 152 9.67 24.15 0.45
CA ASP A 152 9.09 25.41 -0.04
C ASP A 152 9.50 26.61 0.82
N ARG A 153 9.46 26.48 2.15
CA ARG A 153 9.94 27.52 3.08
C ARG A 153 11.42 27.84 2.84
N THR A 154 12.24 26.82 2.64
CA THR A 154 13.68 26.98 2.36
C THR A 154 13.89 27.73 1.04
N LEU A 155 13.22 27.32 -0.05
CA LEU A 155 13.28 28.02 -1.34
C LEU A 155 12.91 29.50 -1.22
N ARG A 156 11.81 29.81 -0.53
CA ARG A 156 11.37 31.20 -0.32
C ARG A 156 12.37 32.00 0.51
N SER A 157 12.97 31.38 1.53
CA SER A 157 13.96 32.04 2.40
C SER A 157 15.26 32.40 1.68
N ILE A 158 15.63 31.66 0.63
CA ILE A 158 16.78 31.97 -0.24
C ILE A 158 16.40 32.83 -1.46
N GLY A 159 15.18 33.38 -1.49
CA GLY A 159 14.70 34.28 -2.55
C GLY A 159 14.31 33.59 -3.86
N MET A 160 14.15 32.27 -3.86
CA MET A 160 13.72 31.51 -5.03
C MET A 160 12.19 31.41 -5.11
N GLN A 161 11.68 31.08 -6.30
CA GLN A 161 10.27 30.81 -6.48
C GLN A 161 9.88 29.55 -5.69
N GLY A 162 8.91 29.68 -4.79
CA GLY A 162 8.37 28.56 -4.02
C GLY A 162 7.62 27.55 -4.88
N ILE A 163 7.37 26.37 -4.31
CA ILE A 163 6.66 25.26 -4.94
C ILE A 163 5.22 25.22 -4.41
N PRO A 164 4.19 25.03 -5.25
CA PRO A 164 2.81 24.91 -4.78
C PRO A 164 2.59 23.57 -4.05
N VAL A 165 2.83 23.54 -2.75
CA VAL A 165 2.53 22.38 -1.90
C VAL A 165 1.02 22.30 -1.67
N ARG A 166 0.36 21.29 -2.23
CA ARG A 166 -1.06 21.00 -1.96
C ARG A 166 -1.17 19.79 -1.07
N TYR A 167 -1.86 19.95 0.06
CA TYR A 167 -2.17 18.84 0.94
C TYR A 167 -3.41 18.11 0.44
N ALA A 168 -3.23 16.89 -0.09
CA ALA A 168 -4.32 15.96 -0.35
C ALA A 168 -4.27 14.86 0.74
N PRO A 169 -5.03 14.97 1.84
CA PRO A 169 -4.96 13.98 2.91
C PRO A 169 -5.43 12.62 2.41
N VAL A 170 -4.57 11.62 2.50
CA VAL A 170 -4.96 10.21 2.42
C VAL A 170 -5.28 9.72 3.83
N ARG A 171 -6.50 9.24 4.05
CA ARG A 171 -6.95 8.75 5.36
C ARG A 171 -6.63 7.26 5.50
N PRO A 172 -6.09 6.81 6.65
CA PRO A 172 -5.93 5.38 6.90
C PRO A 172 -7.31 4.74 7.10
N HIS A 173 -7.47 3.51 6.62
CA HIS A 173 -8.75 2.79 6.69
C HIS A 173 -8.82 1.82 7.88
N ASP A 174 -8.34 2.25 9.04
CA ASP A 174 -8.29 1.46 10.27
C ASP A 174 -9.67 1.00 10.75
N THR A 175 -10.67 1.86 10.56
CA THR A 175 -12.05 1.57 10.96
C THR A 175 -12.59 0.34 10.24
N LEU A 176 -12.26 0.15 8.96
CA LEU A 176 -12.66 -1.04 8.22
C LEU A 176 -12.03 -2.30 8.80
N GLY A 177 -10.75 -2.20 9.22
CA GLY A 177 -10.02 -3.30 9.84
C GLY A 177 -10.69 -3.74 11.13
N ILE A 178 -11.04 -2.77 11.97
CA ILE A 178 -11.74 -2.99 13.24
C ILE A 178 -13.13 -3.60 12.99
N ILE A 179 -13.88 -3.09 12.01
CA ILE A 179 -15.20 -3.64 11.64
C ILE A 179 -15.07 -5.11 11.26
N VAL A 180 -14.10 -5.47 10.43
CA VAL A 180 -13.89 -6.87 10.01
C VAL A 180 -13.56 -7.77 11.18
N VAL A 181 -12.72 -7.33 12.12
CA VAL A 181 -12.41 -8.10 13.33
C VAL A 181 -13.66 -8.29 14.18
N ILE A 182 -14.44 -7.23 14.40
CA ILE A 182 -15.69 -7.32 15.18
C ILE A 182 -16.69 -8.26 14.51
N CYS A 183 -16.92 -8.13 13.21
CA CYS A 183 -17.80 -9.03 12.45
C CYS A 183 -17.32 -10.47 12.55
N SER A 184 -16.01 -10.72 12.37
CA SER A 184 -15.44 -12.07 12.46
C SER A 184 -15.61 -12.69 13.85
N VAL A 185 -15.48 -11.88 14.92
CA VAL A 185 -15.70 -12.33 16.30
C VAL A 185 -17.18 -12.64 16.54
N ILE A 186 -18.11 -11.79 16.06
CA ILE A 186 -19.55 -12.02 16.14
C ILE A 186 -19.92 -13.32 15.40
N GLU A 187 -19.35 -13.54 14.22
CA GLU A 187 -19.58 -14.74 13.42
C GLU A 187 -19.03 -15.99 14.09
N LEU A 188 -17.95 -15.88 14.87
CA LEU A 188 -17.46 -17.00 15.66
C LEU A 188 -18.49 -17.47 16.71
N PHE A 189 -19.28 -16.56 17.28
CA PHE A 189 -20.39 -16.93 18.18
C PHE A 189 -21.51 -17.70 17.47
N SER A 190 -21.64 -17.57 16.15
CA SER A 190 -22.58 -18.38 15.36
C SER A 190 -22.25 -19.88 15.36
N ALA A 191 -21.06 -20.26 15.84
CA ALA A 191 -20.65 -21.67 15.98
C ALA A 191 -21.60 -22.47 16.88
N PHE A 192 -22.29 -21.82 17.82
CA PHE A 192 -23.30 -22.47 18.66
C PHE A 192 -24.53 -22.94 17.86
N VAL A 193 -24.83 -22.29 16.73
CA VAL A 193 -26.00 -22.57 15.88
C VAL A 193 -25.61 -23.34 14.62
N LEU A 194 -24.54 -22.92 13.94
CA LEU A 194 -24.10 -23.46 12.65
C LEU A 194 -22.97 -24.50 12.77
N GLY A 195 -22.50 -24.77 13.99
CA GLY A 195 -21.30 -25.56 14.23
C GLY A 195 -20.01 -24.81 13.87
N ALA A 196 -18.87 -25.36 14.29
CA ALA A 196 -17.56 -24.73 14.06
C ALA A 196 -17.25 -24.53 12.57
N ALA A 197 -17.59 -25.48 11.72
CA ALA A 197 -17.37 -25.38 10.28
C ALA A 197 -18.19 -24.25 9.64
N GLY A 198 -19.47 -24.12 9.99
CA GLY A 198 -20.34 -23.06 9.48
C GLY A 198 -19.87 -21.67 9.90
N ALA A 199 -19.44 -21.51 11.15
CA ALA A 199 -18.88 -20.25 11.64
C ALA A 199 -17.58 -19.87 10.91
N LEU A 200 -16.68 -20.83 10.69
CA LEU A 200 -15.43 -20.59 9.95
C LEU A 200 -15.71 -20.18 8.50
N ILE A 201 -16.70 -20.80 7.83
CA ILE A 201 -17.12 -20.42 6.48
C ILE A 201 -17.64 -18.98 6.46
N LEU A 202 -18.44 -18.60 7.45
CA LEU A 202 -19.01 -17.25 7.53
C LEU A 202 -17.90 -16.19 7.70
N VAL A 203 -16.98 -16.39 8.64
CA VAL A 203 -15.77 -15.56 8.83
C VAL A 203 -14.99 -15.43 7.54
N TYR A 204 -14.83 -16.55 6.85
CA TYR A 204 -14.08 -16.64 5.63
C TYR A 204 -14.74 -15.84 4.48
N LEU A 205 -16.07 -15.87 4.36
CA LEU A 205 -16.83 -15.04 3.42
C LEU A 205 -16.74 -13.56 3.76
N THR A 206 -16.81 -13.20 5.05
CA THR A 206 -16.74 -11.83 5.51
C THR A 206 -15.39 -11.20 5.20
N ILE A 207 -14.27 -11.85 5.54
CA ILE A 207 -12.95 -11.33 5.18
C ILE A 207 -12.82 -11.25 3.65
N GLY A 208 -13.35 -12.22 2.91
CA GLY A 208 -13.30 -12.21 1.45
C GLY A 208 -14.05 -11.06 0.79
N ALA A 209 -15.23 -10.71 1.31
CA ALA A 209 -16.02 -9.57 0.83
C ALA A 209 -15.28 -8.25 1.09
N PHE A 210 -14.76 -8.07 2.30
CA PHE A 210 -14.04 -6.87 2.66
C PHE A 210 -12.70 -6.72 1.92
N SER A 211 -12.01 -7.83 1.62
CA SER A 211 -10.78 -7.79 0.81
C SER A 211 -11.01 -7.24 -0.60
N ILE A 212 -12.19 -7.37 -1.21
CA ILE A 212 -12.47 -6.69 -2.48
C ILE A 212 -12.47 -5.18 -2.29
N PHE A 213 -13.19 -4.71 -1.27
CA PHE A 213 -13.31 -3.29 -0.98
C PHE A 213 -11.94 -2.66 -0.70
N TRP A 214 -11.08 -3.35 0.04
CA TRP A 214 -9.71 -2.90 0.26
C TRP A 214 -8.82 -2.91 -0.98
N ILE A 215 -8.99 -3.86 -1.91
CA ILE A 215 -8.25 -3.83 -3.18
C ILE A 215 -8.67 -2.58 -3.96
N ASP A 216 -9.96 -2.27 -4.00
CA ASP A 216 -10.45 -1.07 -4.67
C ASP A 216 -9.85 0.21 -4.06
N LEU A 217 -9.85 0.32 -2.73
CA LEU A 217 -9.20 1.43 -2.02
C LEU A 217 -7.69 1.49 -2.29
N SER A 218 -7.00 0.34 -2.23
CA SER A 218 -5.55 0.25 -2.49
C SER A 218 -5.18 0.66 -3.92
N ILE A 219 -6.11 0.53 -4.87
CA ILE A 219 -5.93 0.97 -6.25
C ILE A 219 -6.27 2.46 -6.39
N ARG A 220 -7.38 2.92 -5.82
CA ARG A 220 -7.93 4.28 -6.01
C ARG A 220 -7.22 5.33 -5.18
N ASP A 221 -6.99 5.10 -3.90
CA ASP A 221 -6.45 6.12 -2.98
C ASP A 221 -5.09 6.69 -3.45
N PRO A 222 -4.13 5.87 -3.92
CA PRO A 222 -2.86 6.40 -4.41
C PRO A 222 -2.96 7.22 -5.70
N THR A 223 -4.03 7.08 -6.51
CA THR A 223 -4.08 7.68 -7.85
C THR A 223 -4.08 9.21 -7.83
N GLY A 224 -4.85 9.81 -6.93
CA GLY A 224 -4.88 11.26 -6.76
C GLY A 224 -3.53 11.80 -6.28
N HIS A 225 -2.91 11.08 -5.34
CA HIS A 225 -1.58 11.37 -4.83
C HIS A 225 -0.53 11.31 -5.95
N PHE A 226 -0.47 10.23 -6.74
CA PHE A 226 0.48 10.14 -7.86
C PHE A 226 0.27 11.19 -8.94
N HIS A 227 -0.99 11.56 -9.22
CA HIS A 227 -1.28 12.64 -10.15
C HIS A 227 -0.74 13.99 -9.64
N TYR A 228 -0.89 14.27 -8.34
CA TYR A 228 -0.27 15.43 -7.71
C TYR A 228 1.27 15.38 -7.84
N HIS A 229 1.89 14.24 -7.54
CA HIS A 229 3.34 14.06 -7.64
C HIS A 229 3.90 14.35 -9.02
N SER A 230 3.21 13.92 -10.08
CA SER A 230 3.66 14.18 -11.46
C SER A 230 3.78 15.68 -11.79
N LYS A 231 2.95 16.53 -11.16
CA LYS A 231 3.00 17.99 -11.31
C LYS A 231 4.06 18.60 -10.41
N LEU A 232 4.09 18.16 -9.14
CA LEU A 232 5.03 18.65 -8.14
C LEU A 232 6.48 18.41 -8.54
N GLU A 233 6.79 17.22 -9.07
CA GLU A 233 8.12 16.87 -9.57
C GLU A 233 8.59 17.88 -10.63
N ALA A 234 7.73 18.22 -11.59
CA ALA A 234 8.05 19.22 -12.60
C ALA A 234 8.25 20.63 -12.02
N ASP A 235 7.54 20.98 -10.94
CA ASP A 235 7.71 22.26 -10.25
C ASP A 235 9.03 22.30 -9.46
N ILE A 236 9.40 21.20 -8.77
CA ILE A 236 10.69 21.07 -8.06
C ILE A 236 11.86 21.19 -9.04
N LEU A 237 11.82 20.48 -10.17
CA LEU A 237 12.89 20.52 -11.17
C LEU A 237 13.00 21.90 -11.84
N ARG A 238 11.88 22.62 -11.99
CA ARG A 238 11.90 24.02 -12.47
C ARG A 238 12.46 24.98 -11.44
N ALA A 239 12.18 24.77 -10.16
CA ALA A 239 12.73 25.59 -9.08
C ALA A 239 14.22 25.32 -8.87
N LEU A 240 14.64 24.05 -8.92
CA LEU A 240 16.01 23.59 -8.68
C LEU A 240 16.58 22.88 -9.92
N PRO A 241 16.89 23.62 -11.00
CA PRO A 241 17.53 23.01 -12.16
C PRO A 241 18.92 22.50 -11.78
N ASP A 242 19.28 21.32 -12.30
CA ASP A 242 20.60 20.72 -12.12
C ASP A 242 21.70 21.72 -12.48
N GLY A 243 22.71 21.84 -11.61
CA GLY A 243 23.84 22.76 -11.80
C GLY A 243 24.71 22.49 -13.03
N THR A 244 24.39 21.47 -13.84
CA THR A 244 25.08 21.14 -15.09
C THR A 244 24.74 22.04 -16.26
N SER A 245 23.70 22.90 -16.18
CA SER A 245 23.36 23.81 -17.30
C SER A 245 24.16 25.11 -17.34
N THR A 246 25.02 25.39 -16.36
CA THR A 246 25.73 26.68 -16.26
C THR A 246 27.12 26.68 -16.93
N SER A 247 27.64 25.53 -17.38
CA SER A 247 28.98 25.46 -18.02
C SER A 247 29.00 25.47 -19.55
N ALA A 248 27.84 25.49 -20.23
CA ALA A 248 27.76 25.43 -21.69
C ALA A 248 27.64 26.80 -22.40
N GLY A 249 27.73 27.92 -21.66
CA GLY A 249 27.41 29.27 -22.17
C GLY A 249 28.54 30.29 -22.10
N VAL A 250 29.80 29.87 -21.89
CA VAL A 250 30.97 30.77 -21.98
C VAL A 250 32.09 30.06 -22.73
N ALA A 251 32.07 30.19 -24.05
CA ALA A 251 33.24 30.10 -24.93
C ALA A 251 32.94 30.88 -26.21
#